data_AF-A0A7C3QRA8-F1
#
_entry.id   AF-A0A7C3QRA8-F1
#
_cell.length_a   1.000
_cell.length_b   1.000
_cell.length_c   1.000
_cell.angle_alpha   90.00
_cell.angle_beta   90.00
_cell.angle_gamma   90.00
#
_symmetry.space_group_name_H-M   'P 1'
#
loop_
_entity.id
_entity.type
_entity.pdbx_description
1 polymer ?
#
loop_
_entity_poly.entity_id
_entity_poly.type
_entity_poly.pdbx_seq_one_letter_code
_entity_poly.pdbx_strand_id
1 'polypeptide(L)'
;MKEKVYWVAGMQLKGVSEEGHEVIMDAKVESGGENKGASPKELVLQGLAGCTMMDVVSILRKMRELPQTLSVEVEATQTEEH
;
A
#
# COMPACT_ATOMS: atom_id res chain seq x y z
N MET A 1 -8.83 13.12 -8.09
CA MET A 1 -8.51 11.72 -7.74
C MET A 1 -9.79 10.93 -7.75
N LYS A 2 -9.96 10.15 -8.82
CA LYS A 2 -11.05 9.20 -8.96
C LYS A 2 -10.46 7.80 -9.06
N GLU A 3 -10.62 7.03 -7.99
CA GLU A 3 -10.15 5.65 -7.92
C GLU A 3 -11.28 4.68 -8.27
N LYS A 4 -10.95 3.56 -8.90
CA LYS A 4 -11.88 2.46 -9.14
C LYS A 4 -11.33 1.18 -8.56
N VAL A 5 -12.17 0.41 -7.89
CA VAL A 5 -11.83 -0.93 -7.41
C VAL A 5 -12.82 -1.92 -8.02
N TYR A 6 -12.29 -2.98 -8.61
CA TYR A 6 -13.05 -4.05 -9.22
C TYR A 6 -12.86 -5.32 -8.41
N TRP A 7 -13.95 -6.02 -8.12
CA TRP A 7 -13.87 -7.40 -7.69
C TRP A 7 -13.50 -8.30 -8.88
N VAL A 8 -12.53 -9.19 -8.69
CA VAL A 8 -12.05 -10.09 -9.75
C VAL A 8 -12.68 -11.47 -9.57
N ALA A 9 -12.34 -12.14 -8.46
CA ALA A 9 -12.87 -13.43 -8.05
C ALA A 9 -12.46 -13.69 -6.58
N GLY A 10 -13.20 -14.51 -5.85
CA GLY A 10 -12.87 -14.84 -4.46
C GLY A 10 -12.73 -13.57 -3.60
N MET A 11 -11.58 -13.41 -2.94
CA MET A 11 -11.21 -12.19 -2.19
C MET A 11 -10.26 -11.26 -2.96
N GLN A 12 -9.99 -11.56 -4.24
CA GLN A 12 -9.11 -10.77 -5.07
C GLN A 12 -9.83 -9.52 -5.60
N LEU A 13 -9.18 -8.37 -5.42
CA LEU A 13 -9.61 -7.07 -5.93
C LEU A 13 -8.53 -6.47 -6.83
N LYS A 14 -8.95 -5.62 -7.76
CA LYS A 14 -8.08 -4.81 -8.61
C LYS A 14 -8.41 -3.34 -8.47
N GLY A 15 -7.52 -2.57 -7.86
CA GLY A 15 -7.54 -1.11 -7.88
C GLY A 15 -6.97 -0.58 -9.19
N VAL A 16 -7.57 0.47 -9.75
CA VAL A 16 -7.07 1.17 -10.94
C VAL A 16 -7.08 2.67 -10.66
N SER A 17 -5.88 3.26 -10.71
CA SER A 17 -5.70 4.70 -10.52
C SER A 17 -6.26 5.50 -11.70
N GLU A 18 -6.42 6.81 -11.51
CA GLU A 18 -6.88 7.72 -12.55
C GLU A 18 -5.98 7.68 -13.81
N GLU A 19 -4.68 7.43 -13.62
CA GLU A 19 -3.64 7.29 -14.65
C GLU A 19 -3.57 5.87 -15.25
N GLY A 20 -4.37 4.92 -14.75
CA GLY A 20 -4.43 3.55 -15.25
C GLY A 20 -3.44 2.59 -14.59
N HIS A 21 -2.80 2.96 -13.48
CA HIS A 21 -1.95 2.03 -12.73
C HIS A 21 -2.81 1.02 -11.98
N GLU A 22 -2.47 -0.26 -12.13
CA GLU A 22 -3.21 -1.35 -11.49
C GLU A 22 -2.51 -1.81 -10.20
N VAL A 23 -3.32 -2.06 -9.16
CA VAL A 23 -2.87 -2.67 -7.90
C VAL A 23 -3.75 -3.86 -7.60
N ILE A 24 -3.13 -5.03 -7.39
CA ILE A 24 -3.83 -6.24 -6.98
C ILE A 24 -3.86 -6.30 -5.46
N MET A 25 -5.05 -6.49 -4.92
CA MET A 25 -5.28 -6.76 -3.50
C MET A 25 -5.85 -8.15 -3.34
N ASP A 26 -5.40 -8.86 -2.31
CA ASP A 26 -5.97 -10.15 -1.97
C ASP A 26 -5.88 -10.40 -0.46
N ALA A 27 -6.72 -11.30 0.04
CA ALA A 27 -6.62 -11.77 1.40
C ALA A 27 -5.60 -12.92 1.49
N LYS A 28 -5.09 -13.15 2.71
CA LYS A 28 -4.34 -14.37 3.01
C LYS A 28 -5.25 -15.60 2.85
N VAL A 29 -4.64 -16.76 2.63
CA VAL A 29 -5.36 -18.04 2.48
C VAL A 29 -6.23 -18.34 3.70
N GLU A 30 -5.75 -18.05 4.91
CA GLU A 30 -6.47 -18.20 6.18
C GLU A 30 -7.73 -17.31 6.28
N SER A 31 -7.80 -16.23 5.50
CA SER A 31 -8.94 -15.31 5.42
C SER A 31 -9.76 -15.49 4.13
N GLY A 32 -9.60 -16.62 3.43
CA GLY A 32 -10.39 -16.98 2.25
C GLY A 32 -9.90 -16.38 0.93
N GLY A 33 -8.71 -15.77 0.89
CA GLY A 33 -8.07 -15.30 -0.34
C GLY A 33 -7.09 -16.30 -0.94
N GLU A 34 -6.42 -15.89 -2.01
CA GLU A 34 -5.40 -16.70 -2.70
C GLU A 34 -3.97 -16.16 -2.47
N ASN A 35 -3.81 -15.14 -1.61
CA ASN A 35 -2.54 -14.47 -1.33
C ASN A 35 -1.82 -13.98 -2.61
N LYS A 36 -2.58 -13.52 -3.62
CA LYS A 36 -2.07 -13.02 -4.92
C LYS A 36 -1.66 -11.55 -4.91
N GLY A 37 -1.84 -10.86 -3.79
CA GLY A 37 -1.51 -9.45 -3.60
C GLY A 37 -1.54 -9.07 -2.13
N ALA A 38 -1.04 -7.89 -1.80
CA ALA A 38 -1.13 -7.36 -0.45
C ALA A 38 -2.60 -7.15 -0.05
N SER A 39 -2.93 -7.34 1.21
CA SER A 39 -4.26 -7.04 1.71
C SER A 39 -4.55 -5.54 1.62
N PRO A 40 -5.83 -5.13 1.48
CA PRO A 40 -6.18 -3.71 1.51
C PRO A 40 -5.63 -2.97 2.74
N LYS A 41 -5.58 -3.64 3.89
CA LYS A 41 -5.03 -3.06 5.14
C LYS A 41 -3.51 -2.85 5.06
N GLU A 42 -2.76 -3.81 4.51
CA GLU A 42 -1.32 -3.66 4.29
C GLU A 42 -1.04 -2.52 3.29
N LEU A 43 -1.84 -2.40 2.23
CA LEU A 43 -1.70 -1.29 1.28
C LEU A 43 -2.00 0.08 1.91
N VAL A 44 -2.97 0.17 2.82
CA VAL A 44 -3.22 1.41 3.58
C VAL A 44 -1.98 1.78 4.40
N LEU A 45 -1.38 0.80 5.09
CA LEU A 45 -0.18 1.04 5.90
C LEU A 45 1.03 1.43 5.04
N GLN A 46 1.22 0.75 3.91
CA GLN A 46 2.25 1.09 2.92
C GLN A 46 2.02 2.47 2.29
N GLY A 47 0.77 2.83 1.99
CA GLY A 47 0.41 4.15 1.47
C GLY A 47 0.73 5.27 2.45
N LEU A 48 0.44 5.07 3.74
CA LEU A 48 0.80 6.01 4.81
C LEU A 48 2.33 6.16 4.93
N ALA A 49 3.05 5.04 4.97
CA ALA A 49 4.51 5.04 5.06
C ALA A 49 5.15 5.67 3.81
N GLY A 50 4.61 5.40 2.63
CA GLY A 50 5.04 5.99 1.36
C GLY A 50 4.86 7.50 1.33
N CYS A 51 3.69 8.00 1.75
CA CYS A 51 3.42 9.44 1.83
C CYS A 51 4.43 10.13 2.78
N THR A 52 4.64 9.55 3.96
CA THR A 52 5.63 10.05 4.94
C THR A 52 7.06 10.03 4.37
N MET A 53 7.44 8.95 3.68
CA MET A 53 8.76 8.84 3.07
C MET A 53 8.96 9.86 1.94
N MET A 54 7.92 10.20 1.16
CA MET A 54 8.02 11.23 0.12
C MET A 54 8.39 12.60 0.71
N ASP A 55 7.84 12.95 1.88
CA ASP A 55 8.20 14.18 2.59
C ASP A 55 9.68 14.16 3.03
N VAL A 56 10.14 13.06 3.62
CA VAL A 56 11.55 12.89 4.01
C VAL A 56 12.48 13.00 2.80
N VAL A 57 12.15 12.31 1.71
CA VAL A 57 12.92 12.37 0.46
C VAL A 57 12.94 13.79 -0.10
N SER A 58 11.83 14.52 -0.05
CA SER A 58 11.74 15.93 -0.49
C SER A 58 12.68 16.84 0.31
N ILE A 59 12.74 16.66 1.64
CA ILE A 59 13.65 17.41 2.52
C ILE A 59 15.12 17.09 2.20
N LEU A 60 15.48 15.80 2.13
CA LEU A 60 16.86 15.37 1.86
C LEU A 60 17.34 15.85 0.48
N ARG A 61 16.46 15.85 -0.53
CA ARG A 61 16.75 16.43 -1.85
C ARG A 61 17.05 17.91 -1.78
N LYS A 62 16.28 18.70 -1.03
CA LYS A 62 16.54 20.15 -0.84
C LYS A 62 17.86 20.40 -0.13
N MET A 63 18.25 19.51 0.79
CA MET A 63 19.53 19.56 1.50
C MET A 63 20.72 19.06 0.67
N ARG A 64 20.47 18.39 -0.47
CA ARG A 64 21.49 17.71 -1.30
C ARG A 64 22.18 16.54 -0.59
N GLU A 65 21.49 15.92 0.35
CA GLU A 65 21.98 14.84 1.21
C GLU A 65 21.12 13.57 1.01
N LEU A 66 20.99 13.12 -0.24
CA LEU A 66 20.20 11.92 -0.54
C LEU A 66 21.04 10.65 -0.29
N PRO A 67 20.63 9.75 0.61
CA PRO A 67 21.38 8.53 0.91
C PRO A 67 21.33 7.53 -0.26
N GLN A 68 22.25 6.57 -0.29
CA GLN A 68 22.23 5.46 -1.25
C GLN A 68 21.05 4.51 -1.03
N THR A 69 20.66 4.32 0.23
CA THR A 69 19.55 3.45 0.63
C THR A 69 18.72 4.17 1.69
N LEU A 70 17.39 4.11 1.54
CA LEU A 70 16.42 4.59 2.51
C LEU A 70 15.27 3.59 2.56
N SER A 71 14.92 3.15 3.76
CA SER A 71 13.80 2.24 4.01
C SER A 71 12.99 2.72 5.20
N VAL A 72 11.69 2.42 5.21
CA VAL A 72 10.80 2.65 6.34
C VAL A 72 10.15 1.31 6.67
N GLU A 73 10.13 1.00 7.96
CA GLU A 73 9.36 -0.10 8.50
C GLU A 73 8.22 0.49 9.31
N VAL A 74 7.04 -0.09 9.17
CA VAL A 74 5.82 0.42 9.78
C VAL A 74 5.04 -0.74 10.38
N GLU A 75 4.60 -0.56 11.61
CA GLU A 75 3.80 -1.51 12.37
C GLU A 75 2.49 -0.84 12.79
N ALA A 76 1.40 -1.61 12.79
CA ALA A 76 0.11 -1.16 13.28
C ALA A 76 -0.56 -2.27 14.09
N THR A 77 -1.08 -1.92 15.26
CA THR A 77 -1.95 -2.79 16.05
C THR A 77 -3.39 -2.60 15.60
N GLN A 78 -4.11 -3.70 15.38
CA GLN A 78 -5.53 -3.67 15.06
C GLN A 78 -6.35 -4.13 16.26
N THR A 79 -7.56 -3.59 16.41
CA THR A 79 -8.55 -4.14 17.32
C THR A 79 -9.04 -5.49 16.81
N GLU A 80 -9.41 -6.38 17.73
CA GLU A 80 -9.98 -7.68 17.35
C GLU A 80 -11.45 -7.57 16.90
N GLU A 81 -12.12 -6.46 17.22
CA GLU A 81 -13.49 -6.17 16.80
C GLU A 81 -13.52 -5.34 15.52
N HIS A 82 -14.48 -5.69 14.65
CA HIS A 82 -14.77 -5.06 13.35
C HIS A 82 -15.64 -3.80 13.50
#